data_AF-A0A961MLX0-F1
#
_entry.id   AF-A0A961MLX0-F1
#
_cell.length_a   1.000
_cell.length_b   1.000
_cell.length_c   1.000
_cell.angle_alpha   90.00
_cell.angle_beta   90.00
_cell.angle_gamma   90.00
#
_symmetry.space_group_name_H-M   'P 1'
#
loop_
_entity.id
_entity.type
_entity.pdbx_description
1 polymer ?
#
loop_
_entity_poly.entity_id
_entity_poly.type
_entity_poly.pdbx_seq_one_letter_code
_entity_poly.pdbx_strand_id
1 'polypeptide(L)'
;FELPEGHAAQAILRAGGLPEEDLLLLRRSLGADGRRQAWVNDRRVTAETLRALADALVELHGQQDDRGLLDPRGHRDLLDDFAGAGEQALAVRQAWAARAGAAAALEAAKAAREDAARDADYLAHALAELDALAPEPEEEAALDARRRALRAAERIRADVARAAEALGPEGAEAPLIEALRRLEAAAG
;
A
#
# COMPACT_ATOMS: atom_id res chain seq x y z
N PHE A 1 30.76 44.72 8.15
CA PHE A 1 31.47 43.59 7.55
C PHE A 1 31.53 43.84 6.06
N GLU A 2 32.71 43.73 5.46
CA GLU A 2 32.85 43.67 4.00
C GLU A 2 32.71 42.19 3.61
N LEU A 3 31.74 41.87 2.77
CA LEU A 3 31.44 40.48 2.41
C LEU A 3 32.14 40.13 1.09
N PRO A 4 33.05 39.14 1.05
CA PRO A 4 33.59 38.67 -0.21
C PRO A 4 32.50 38.04 -1.09
N GLU A 5 32.70 38.02 -2.39
CA GLU A 5 31.76 37.44 -3.35
C GLU A 5 31.55 35.95 -3.05
N GLY A 6 30.28 35.51 -2.94
CA GLY A 6 29.92 34.13 -2.61
C GLY A 6 29.89 33.80 -1.11
N HIS A 7 30.07 34.78 -0.22
CA HIS A 7 29.99 34.54 1.22
C HIS A 7 28.61 34.01 1.66
N ALA A 8 28.58 33.03 2.56
CA ALA A 8 27.34 32.35 3.00
C ALA A 8 26.26 33.31 3.55
N ALA A 9 26.66 34.42 4.16
CA ALA A 9 25.75 35.47 4.63
C ALA A 9 24.85 36.07 3.52
N GLN A 10 25.29 36.06 2.26
CA GLN A 10 24.50 36.56 1.11
C GLN A 10 23.22 35.76 0.91
N ALA A 11 23.27 34.43 1.09
CA ALA A 11 22.09 33.57 1.01
C ALA A 11 21.05 33.92 2.09
N ILE A 12 21.52 34.30 3.28
CA ILE A 12 20.67 34.68 4.42
C ILE A 12 20.02 36.04 4.16
N LEU A 13 20.77 37.01 3.62
CA LEU A 13 20.23 38.31 3.20
C LEU A 13 19.14 38.15 2.15
N ARG A 14 19.39 37.31 1.13
CA ARG A 14 18.44 37.02 0.05
C ARG A 14 17.17 36.37 0.56
N ALA A 15 17.30 35.35 1.42
CA ALA A 15 16.16 34.69 2.04
C ALA A 15 15.32 35.64 2.92
N GLY A 16 15.97 36.64 3.55
CA GLY A 16 15.33 37.65 4.38
C GLY A 16 14.79 38.87 3.63
N GLY A 17 14.96 38.97 2.31
CA GLY A 17 14.58 40.15 1.52
C GLY A 17 15.38 41.41 1.88
N LEU A 18 16.61 41.24 2.35
CA LEU A 18 17.51 42.31 2.75
C LEU A 18 18.45 42.68 1.59
N PRO A 19 18.90 43.94 1.49
CA PRO A 19 19.81 44.35 0.43
C PRO A 19 21.16 43.63 0.56
N GLU A 20 21.62 43.06 -0.55
CA GLU A 20 22.93 42.40 -0.69
C GLU A 20 23.98 43.45 -1.07
N GLU A 21 24.30 44.34 -0.13
CA GLU A 21 25.34 45.37 -0.30
C GLU A 21 26.72 44.86 0.12
N ASP A 22 27.77 45.41 -0.48
CA ASP A 22 29.17 45.05 -0.18
C ASP A 22 29.53 45.31 1.29
N LEU A 23 28.92 46.35 1.88
CA LEU A 23 29.06 46.69 3.29
C LEU A 23 27.80 46.30 4.07
N LEU A 24 27.98 45.35 4.98
CA LEU A 24 26.94 44.92 5.92
C LEU A 24 27.10 45.61 7.28
N LEU A 25 26.11 46.41 7.65
CA LEU A 25 25.96 47.09 8.94
C LEU A 25 24.92 46.36 9.79
N LEU A 26 25.38 45.77 10.91
CA LEU A 26 24.53 45.12 11.90
C LEU A 26 24.41 45.99 13.15
N ARG A 27 23.19 46.25 13.61
CA ARG A 27 22.93 46.98 14.85
C ARG A 27 21.94 46.23 15.73
N ARG A 28 22.24 46.15 17.03
CA ARG A 28 21.30 45.68 18.06
C ARG A 28 21.15 46.75 19.12
N SER A 29 19.92 47.07 19.49
CA SER A 29 19.58 48.02 20.55
C SER A 29 18.82 47.31 21.66
N LEU A 30 19.19 47.64 22.89
CA LEU A 30 18.59 47.16 24.13
C LEU A 30 18.03 48.38 24.85
N GLY A 31 16.71 48.54 24.86
CA GLY A 31 16.05 49.59 25.62
C GLY A 31 16.08 49.28 27.12
N ALA A 32 16.11 50.32 27.94
CA ALA A 32 15.99 50.20 29.40
C ALA A 32 14.64 49.60 29.84
N ASP A 33 13.64 49.63 28.94
CA ASP A 33 12.33 48.99 29.06
C ASP A 33 12.33 47.50 28.69
N GLY A 34 13.50 46.92 28.38
CA GLY A 34 13.66 45.52 27.99
C GLY A 34 13.32 45.23 26.53
N ARG A 35 12.95 46.23 25.72
CA ARG A 35 12.69 46.03 24.29
C ARG A 35 14.01 45.80 23.56
N ARG A 36 14.04 44.74 22.76
CA ARG A 36 15.21 44.34 21.96
C ARG A 36 14.88 44.54 20.50
N GLN A 37 15.74 45.25 19.80
CA GLN A 37 15.56 45.56 18.38
C GLN A 37 16.85 45.26 17.62
N ALA A 38 16.71 44.78 16.39
CA ALA A 38 17.81 44.41 15.50
C ALA A 38 17.62 45.09 14.14
N TRP A 39 18.72 45.52 13.53
CA TRP A 39 18.74 46.12 12.21
C TRP A 39 19.89 45.59 11.37
N VAL A 40 19.65 45.52 10.07
CA VAL A 40 20.61 45.20 9.01
C VAL A 40 20.46 46.27 7.93
N ASN A 41 21.51 47.05 7.65
CA ASN A 41 21.51 48.16 6.69
C ASN A 41 20.24 49.03 6.82
N ASP A 42 20.01 49.52 8.05
CA ASP A 42 18.86 50.32 8.48
C ASP A 42 17.47 49.68 8.34
N ARG A 43 17.36 48.43 7.90
CA ARG A 43 16.12 47.66 7.93
C ARG A 43 15.98 46.89 9.22
N ARG A 44 14.80 46.96 9.85
CA ARG A 44 14.51 46.21 11.08
C ARG A 44 14.37 44.73 10.76
N VAL A 45 15.04 43.88 11.52
CA VAL A 45 15.03 42.41 11.34
C VAL A 45 14.62 41.70 12.62
N THR A 46 14.29 40.42 12.49
CA THR A 46 14.04 39.56 13.65
C THR A 46 15.37 39.21 14.34
N ALA A 47 15.28 38.80 15.61
CA ALA A 47 16.45 38.32 16.34
C ALA A 47 17.02 37.03 15.71
N GLU A 48 16.19 36.25 15.01
CA GLU A 48 16.58 35.03 14.31
C GLU A 48 17.43 35.33 13.07
N THR A 49 17.00 36.29 12.23
CA THR A 49 17.79 36.72 11.07
C THR A 49 19.13 37.32 11.50
N LEU A 50 19.14 38.15 12.55
CA LEU A 50 20.38 38.69 13.10
C LEU A 50 21.31 37.58 13.61
N ARG A 51 20.74 36.51 14.18
CA ARG A 51 21.50 35.36 14.69
C ARG A 51 22.08 34.52 13.56
N ALA A 52 21.28 34.20 12.55
CA ALA A 52 21.76 33.47 11.37
C ALA A 52 22.89 34.23 10.65
N LEU A 53 22.79 35.55 10.54
CA LEU A 53 23.89 36.38 10.01
C LEU A 53 25.11 36.34 10.91
N ALA A 54 24.94 36.44 12.24
CA ALA A 54 26.06 36.34 13.17
C ALA A 54 26.79 34.98 13.07
N ASP A 55 26.05 33.87 12.99
CA ASP A 55 26.59 32.51 12.87
C ASP A 55 27.44 32.35 11.58
N ALA A 56 27.11 33.08 10.50
CA ALA A 56 27.87 33.07 9.25
C ALA A 56 29.06 34.05 9.23
N LEU A 57 29.08 35.07 10.10
CA LEU A 57 30.01 36.21 10.00
C LEU A 57 31.06 36.25 11.10
N VAL A 58 30.74 35.72 12.28
CA VAL A 58 31.60 35.83 13.46
C VAL A 58 31.51 34.54 14.25
N GLU A 59 32.65 33.90 14.46
CA GLU A 59 32.74 32.82 15.44
C GLU A 59 32.95 33.44 16.84
N LEU A 60 31.92 33.35 17.68
CA LEU A 60 31.93 33.90 19.04
C LEU A 60 32.52 32.87 20.01
N HIS A 61 33.79 33.03 20.40
CA HIS A 61 34.39 32.22 21.46
C HIS A 61 33.93 32.70 22.86
N GLY A 62 33.23 31.84 23.60
CA GLY A 62 32.78 32.14 24.97
C GLY A 62 32.34 30.92 25.77
N GLN A 63 32.04 31.10 27.07
CA GLN A 63 31.67 30.00 28.00
C GLN A 63 30.35 29.25 27.66
N GLN A 64 29.69 29.56 26.54
CA GLN A 64 28.54 28.84 26.01
C GLN A 64 28.81 28.33 24.58
N ASP A 65 29.97 27.68 24.40
CA ASP A 65 30.51 27.20 23.14
C ASP A 65 29.85 25.90 22.61
N ASP A 66 28.60 25.60 22.95
CA ASP A 66 27.89 24.39 22.50
C ASP A 66 27.65 24.30 20.97
N ARG A 67 28.10 25.30 20.20
CA ARG A 67 27.79 25.46 18.76
C ARG A 67 28.99 25.66 17.84
N GLY A 68 30.20 25.73 18.39
CA GLY A 68 31.44 25.82 17.61
C GLY A 68 32.13 24.44 17.52
N LEU A 69 33.42 24.42 17.83
CA LEU A 69 34.26 23.22 17.93
C LEU A 69 33.77 22.13 18.91
N LEU A 70 32.66 22.34 19.62
CA LEU A 70 32.05 21.37 20.53
C LEU A 70 30.78 20.72 19.95
N ASP A 71 30.26 21.16 18.78
CA ASP A 71 29.16 20.44 18.11
C ASP A 71 29.71 19.21 17.35
N PRO A 72 29.45 17.97 17.81
CA PRO A 72 29.97 16.77 17.18
C PRO A 72 29.49 16.59 15.74
N ARG A 73 28.41 17.26 15.34
CA ARG A 73 27.86 17.18 13.98
C ARG A 73 28.79 17.80 12.94
N GLY A 74 29.55 18.83 13.31
CA GLY A 74 30.49 19.52 12.41
C GLY A 74 31.91 18.95 12.41
N HIS A 75 32.27 18.13 13.40
CA HIS A 75 33.65 17.62 13.57
C HIS A 75 34.14 16.79 12.39
N ARG A 76 33.27 15.95 11.81
CA ARG A 76 33.63 15.15 10.64
C ARG A 76 33.95 16.05 9.46
N ASP A 77 33.12 17.06 9.21
CA ASP A 77 33.30 17.94 8.06
C ASP A 77 34.59 18.77 8.23
N LEU A 78 34.91 19.23 9.44
CA LEU A 78 36.21 19.85 9.76
C LEU A 78 37.40 18.91 9.53
N LEU A 79 37.27 17.63 9.90
CA LEU A 79 38.32 16.63 9.70
C LEU A 79 38.53 16.32 8.21
N ASP A 80 37.44 16.18 7.46
CA ASP A 80 37.45 15.93 6.02
C ASP A 80 38.08 17.13 5.29
N ASP A 81 37.77 18.37 5.71
CA ASP A 81 38.37 19.59 5.16
C ASP A 81 39.87 19.67 5.48
N PHE A 82 40.27 19.38 6.74
CA PHE A 82 41.68 19.32 7.13
C PHE A 82 42.47 18.29 6.33
N ALA A 83 41.86 17.12 6.06
CA ALA A 83 42.47 16.05 5.29
C ALA A 83 42.42 16.27 3.77
N GLY A 84 41.72 17.30 3.28
CA GLY A 84 41.45 17.51 1.85
C GLY A 84 40.62 16.38 1.23
N ALA A 85 39.76 15.74 2.01
CA ALA A 85 39.05 14.50 1.66
C ALA A 85 37.68 14.74 0.98
N GLY A 86 37.42 15.95 0.46
CA GLY A 86 36.12 16.34 -0.09
C GLY A 86 35.63 15.44 -1.23
N GLU A 87 36.53 15.00 -2.12
CA GLU A 87 36.18 14.09 -3.22
C GLU A 87 35.81 12.69 -2.72
N GLN A 88 36.56 12.16 -1.75
CA GLN A 88 36.31 10.87 -1.12
C GLN A 88 34.99 10.90 -0.35
N ALA A 89 34.74 11.96 0.41
CA ALA A 89 33.48 12.15 1.12
C ALA A 89 32.28 12.21 0.16
N LEU A 90 32.42 12.89 -0.99
CA LEU A 90 31.39 12.91 -2.03
C LEU A 90 31.16 11.51 -2.64
N ALA A 91 32.23 10.78 -2.97
CA ALA A 91 32.14 9.44 -3.52
C ALA A 91 31.45 8.47 -2.57
N VAL A 92 31.77 8.53 -1.27
CA VAL A 92 31.10 7.72 -0.23
C VAL A 92 29.62 8.07 -0.12
N ARG A 93 29.26 9.36 -0.13
CA ARG A 93 27.84 9.79 -0.12
C ARG A 93 27.07 9.24 -1.32
N GLN A 94 27.65 9.30 -2.51
CA GLN A 94 27.04 8.77 -3.73
C GLN A 94 26.89 7.24 -3.69
N ALA A 95 27.93 6.53 -3.27
CA ALA A 95 27.89 5.07 -3.12
C ALA A 95 26.85 4.63 -2.08
N TRP A 96 26.74 5.38 -0.97
CA TRP A 96 25.72 5.13 0.05
C TRP A 96 24.31 5.33 -0.49
N ALA A 97 24.05 6.43 -1.21
CA ALA A 97 22.76 6.69 -1.82
C ALA A 97 22.39 5.61 -2.85
N ALA A 98 23.34 5.20 -3.69
CA ALA A 98 23.14 4.12 -4.65
C ALA A 98 22.83 2.78 -3.96
N ARG A 99 23.57 2.43 -2.90
CA ARG A 99 23.33 1.23 -2.10
C ARG A 99 21.95 1.26 -1.44
N ALA A 100 21.55 2.40 -0.88
CA ALA A 100 20.24 2.56 -0.25
C ALA A 100 19.11 2.40 -1.27
N GLY A 101 19.25 2.99 -2.46
CA GLY A 101 18.31 2.82 -3.56
C GLY A 101 18.21 1.36 -4.02
N ALA A 102 19.35 0.69 -4.20
CA ALA A 102 19.39 -0.73 -4.58
C ALA A 102 18.76 -1.64 -3.51
N ALA A 103 18.98 -1.35 -2.22
CA ALA A 103 18.36 -2.09 -1.12
C ALA A 103 16.84 -1.92 -1.12
N ALA A 104 16.33 -0.70 -1.32
CA ALA A 104 14.89 -0.45 -1.42
C ALA A 104 14.26 -1.17 -2.63
N ALA A 105 14.93 -1.13 -3.79
CA ALA A 105 14.48 -1.84 -4.98
C ALA A 105 14.45 -3.37 -4.79
N LEU A 106 15.44 -3.92 -4.07
CA LEU A 106 15.48 -5.34 -3.73
C LEU A 106 14.28 -5.76 -2.86
N GLU A 107 13.97 -5.00 -1.82
CA GLU A 107 12.84 -5.32 -0.94
C GLU A 107 11.50 -5.20 -1.70
N ALA A 108 11.34 -4.20 -2.56
CA ALA A 108 10.16 -4.09 -3.42
C ALA A 108 10.02 -5.28 -4.38
N ALA A 109 11.12 -5.73 -4.99
CA ALA A 109 11.12 -6.88 -5.90
C ALA A 109 10.80 -8.20 -5.17
N LYS A 110 11.27 -8.36 -3.92
CA LYS A 110 10.91 -9.52 -3.09
C LYS A 110 9.41 -9.56 -2.78
N ALA A 111 8.84 -8.43 -2.35
CA ALA A 111 7.41 -8.34 -2.08
C ALA A 111 6.58 -8.66 -3.33
N ALA A 112 6.92 -8.05 -4.47
CA ALA A 112 6.23 -8.32 -5.74
C ALA A 112 6.32 -9.80 -6.16
N ARG A 113 7.45 -10.47 -5.90
CA ARG A 113 7.61 -11.90 -6.18
C ARG A 113 6.73 -12.76 -5.26
N GLU A 114 6.61 -12.42 -3.98
CA GLU A 114 5.74 -13.13 -3.04
C GLU A 114 4.27 -12.99 -3.42
N ASP A 115 3.86 -11.78 -3.83
CA ASP A 115 2.49 -11.53 -4.32
C ASP A 115 2.19 -12.35 -5.58
N ALA A 116 3.09 -12.31 -6.57
CA ALA A 116 2.94 -13.08 -7.80
C ALA A 116 2.90 -14.60 -7.56
N ALA A 117 3.65 -15.10 -6.57
CA ALA A 117 3.61 -16.51 -6.20
C ALA A 117 2.24 -16.91 -5.63
N ARG A 118 1.66 -16.09 -4.75
CA ARG A 118 0.31 -16.33 -4.20
C ARG A 118 -0.76 -16.31 -5.28
N ASP A 119 -0.68 -15.36 -6.20
CA ASP A 119 -1.61 -15.27 -7.33
C ASP A 119 -1.48 -16.48 -8.26
N ALA A 120 -0.24 -16.91 -8.55
CA ALA A 120 0.01 -18.10 -9.36
C ALA A 120 -0.58 -19.37 -8.72
N ASP A 121 -0.41 -19.55 -7.41
CA ASP A 121 -0.98 -20.68 -6.68
C ASP A 121 -2.51 -20.68 -6.74
N TYR A 122 -3.14 -19.51 -6.53
CA TYR A 122 -4.59 -19.35 -6.64
C TYR A 122 -5.09 -19.68 -8.04
N LEU A 123 -4.46 -19.13 -9.08
CA LEU A 123 -4.85 -19.35 -10.47
C LEU A 123 -4.66 -20.81 -10.89
N ALA A 124 -3.56 -21.45 -10.47
CA ALA A 124 -3.32 -22.86 -10.73
C ALA A 124 -4.39 -23.75 -10.08
N HIS A 125 -4.80 -23.42 -8.86
CA HIS A 125 -5.88 -24.13 -8.18
C HIS A 125 -7.22 -23.94 -8.90
N ALA A 126 -7.62 -22.69 -9.19
CA ALA A 126 -8.88 -22.39 -9.87
C ALA A 126 -8.96 -23.03 -11.26
N LEU A 127 -7.84 -23.02 -12.00
CA LEU A 127 -7.78 -23.68 -13.31
C LEU A 127 -7.93 -25.20 -13.18
N ALA A 128 -7.28 -25.82 -12.20
CA ALA A 128 -7.43 -27.26 -11.94
C ALA A 128 -8.87 -27.63 -11.58
N GLU A 129 -9.58 -26.79 -10.82
CA GLU A 129 -11.01 -27.01 -10.52
C GLU A 129 -11.88 -26.90 -11.78
N LEU A 130 -11.62 -25.92 -12.65
CA LEU A 130 -12.34 -25.76 -13.92
C LEU A 130 -12.05 -26.90 -14.90
N ASP A 131 -10.79 -27.34 -14.99
CA ASP A 131 -10.39 -28.47 -15.83
C ASP A 131 -11.01 -29.79 -15.33
N ALA A 132 -11.12 -29.97 -14.01
CA ALA A 132 -11.78 -31.13 -13.43
C ALA A 132 -13.30 -31.10 -13.62
N LEU A 133 -13.91 -29.91 -13.57
CA LEU A 133 -15.33 -29.73 -13.87
C LEU A 133 -15.64 -29.97 -15.35
N ALA A 134 -14.73 -29.59 -16.25
CA ALA A 134 -14.82 -29.72 -17.70
C ALA A 134 -16.21 -29.34 -18.27
N PRO A 135 -16.74 -28.14 -17.95
CA PRO A 135 -18.11 -27.79 -18.31
C PRO A 135 -18.25 -27.65 -19.84
N GLU A 136 -19.33 -28.22 -20.38
CA GLU A 136 -19.65 -28.08 -21.79
C GLU A 136 -20.68 -26.98 -22.04
N PRO A 137 -20.63 -26.27 -23.19
CA PRO A 137 -21.70 -25.38 -23.60
C PRO A 137 -23.05 -26.13 -23.63
N GLU A 138 -24.10 -25.49 -23.13
CA GLU A 138 -25.47 -26.02 -23.08
C GLU A 138 -25.69 -27.26 -22.18
N GLU A 139 -24.66 -27.72 -21.45
CA GLU A 139 -24.73 -28.91 -20.60
C GLU A 139 -25.86 -28.84 -19.56
N GLU A 140 -26.01 -27.71 -18.86
CA GLU A 140 -27.05 -27.52 -17.84
C GLU A 140 -28.46 -27.71 -18.41
N ALA A 141 -28.72 -27.21 -19.62
CA ALA A 141 -30.02 -27.36 -20.26
C ALA A 141 -30.30 -28.83 -20.62
N ALA A 142 -29.29 -29.56 -21.11
CA ALA A 142 -29.39 -30.98 -21.41
C ALA A 142 -29.60 -31.83 -20.14
N LEU A 143 -28.84 -31.55 -19.08
CA LEU A 143 -28.95 -32.23 -17.79
C LEU A 143 -30.32 -31.98 -17.14
N ASP A 144 -30.84 -30.76 -17.19
CA ASP A 144 -32.18 -30.45 -16.67
C ASP A 144 -33.29 -31.17 -17.45
N ALA A 145 -33.21 -31.19 -18.78
CA ALA A 145 -34.14 -31.94 -19.62
C ALA A 145 -34.13 -33.44 -19.28
N ARG A 146 -32.93 -34.03 -19.14
CA ARG A 146 -32.74 -35.43 -18.75
C ARG A 146 -33.31 -35.71 -17.35
N ARG A 147 -33.05 -34.81 -16.39
CA ARG A 147 -33.58 -34.89 -15.02
C ARG A 147 -35.12 -34.89 -15.02
N ARG A 148 -35.75 -34.01 -15.79
CA ARG A 148 -37.22 -33.95 -15.93
C ARG A 148 -37.78 -35.25 -16.51
N ALA A 149 -37.16 -35.79 -17.55
CA ALA A 149 -37.57 -37.06 -18.14
C ALA A 149 -37.50 -38.23 -17.15
N LEU A 150 -36.39 -38.35 -16.40
CA LEU A 150 -36.22 -39.42 -15.39
C LEU A 150 -37.27 -39.33 -14.28
N ARG A 151 -37.56 -38.13 -13.78
CA ARG A 151 -38.62 -37.93 -12.78
C ARG A 151 -40.01 -38.30 -13.29
N ALA A 152 -40.31 -37.98 -14.55
CA ALA A 152 -41.57 -38.37 -15.16
C ALA A 152 -41.70 -39.89 -15.29
N ALA A 153 -40.62 -40.57 -15.71
CA ALA A 153 -40.59 -42.03 -15.80
C ALA A 153 -40.77 -42.71 -14.44
N GLU A 154 -40.13 -42.19 -13.39
CA GLU A 154 -40.28 -42.69 -12.02
C GLU A 154 -41.72 -42.55 -11.51
N ARG A 155 -42.36 -41.40 -11.77
CA ARG A 155 -43.78 -41.20 -11.44
C ARG A 155 -44.67 -42.18 -12.19
N ILE A 156 -44.48 -42.35 -13.50
CA ILE A 156 -45.25 -43.31 -14.31
C ILE A 156 -45.09 -44.73 -13.76
N ARG A 157 -43.86 -45.14 -13.42
CA ARG A 157 -43.61 -46.46 -12.83
C ARG A 157 -44.35 -46.65 -11.51
N ALA A 158 -44.33 -45.64 -10.65
CA ALA A 158 -45.07 -45.68 -9.38
C ALA A 158 -46.59 -45.73 -9.61
N ASP A 159 -47.11 -44.98 -10.59
CA ASP A 159 -48.54 -44.99 -10.94
C ASP A 159 -48.97 -46.35 -11.49
N VAL A 160 -48.17 -46.95 -12.38
CA VAL A 160 -48.43 -48.28 -12.93
C VAL A 160 -48.37 -49.35 -11.83
N ALA A 161 -47.39 -49.29 -10.93
CA ALA A 161 -47.30 -50.21 -9.80
C ALA A 161 -48.54 -50.12 -8.90
N ARG A 162 -48.98 -48.90 -8.57
CA ARG A 162 -50.21 -48.67 -7.79
C ARG A 162 -51.44 -49.18 -8.52
N ALA A 163 -51.53 -48.98 -9.82
CA ALA A 163 -52.64 -49.49 -10.63
C ALA A 163 -52.65 -51.02 -10.67
N ALA A 164 -51.48 -51.65 -10.85
CA ALA A 164 -51.35 -53.11 -10.85
C ALA A 164 -51.73 -53.71 -9.49
N GLU A 165 -51.32 -53.09 -8.39
CA GLU A 165 -51.72 -53.49 -7.04
C GLU A 165 -53.24 -53.36 -6.84
N ALA A 166 -53.82 -52.22 -7.22
CA ALA A 166 -55.26 -51.98 -7.11
C ALA A 166 -56.11 -52.93 -7.98
N LEU A 167 -55.58 -53.39 -9.11
CA LEU A 167 -56.24 -54.32 -10.02
C LEU A 167 -55.94 -55.79 -9.72
N GLY A 168 -54.97 -56.09 -8.86
CA GLY A 168 -54.53 -57.46 -8.58
C GLY A 168 -55.45 -58.21 -7.61
N PRO A 169 -55.01 -59.40 -7.16
CA PRO A 169 -55.82 -60.33 -6.35
C PRO A 169 -56.31 -59.73 -5.02
N GLU A 170 -55.50 -58.90 -4.38
CA GLU A 170 -55.85 -58.22 -3.12
C GLU A 170 -56.66 -56.93 -3.33
N GLY A 171 -56.83 -56.50 -4.59
CA GLY A 171 -57.60 -55.32 -4.99
C GLY A 171 -58.95 -55.68 -5.61
N ALA A 172 -59.21 -55.16 -6.81
CA ALA A 172 -60.50 -55.30 -7.49
C ALA A 172 -60.76 -56.69 -8.12
N GLU A 173 -59.72 -57.49 -8.36
CA GLU A 173 -59.85 -58.79 -9.04
C GLU A 173 -60.72 -59.77 -8.25
N ALA A 174 -60.45 -59.96 -6.95
CA ALA A 174 -61.19 -60.92 -6.13
C ALA A 174 -62.70 -60.58 -5.99
N PRO A 175 -63.10 -59.32 -5.70
CA PRO A 175 -64.51 -58.92 -5.71
C PRO A 175 -65.20 -59.11 -7.06
N LEU A 176 -64.51 -58.85 -8.17
CA LEU A 176 -65.06 -59.05 -9.53
C LEU A 176 -65.29 -60.53 -9.83
N ILE A 177 -64.33 -61.40 -9.50
CA ILE A 177 -64.47 -62.86 -9.66
C ILE A 177 -65.64 -63.39 -8.83
N GLU A 178 -65.78 -62.94 -7.58
CA GLU A 178 -66.89 -63.32 -6.71
C GLU A 178 -68.25 -62.85 -7.27
N ALA A 179 -68.33 -61.62 -7.77
CA ALA A 179 -69.54 -61.11 -8.42
C ALA A 179 -69.91 -61.92 -9.68
N LEU A 180 -68.91 -62.29 -10.50
CA LEU A 180 -69.13 -63.11 -11.70
C LEU A 180 -69.68 -64.49 -11.35
N ARG A 181 -69.10 -65.16 -10.34
CA ARG A 181 -69.59 -66.45 -9.83
C ARG A 181 -71.04 -66.40 -9.39
N ARG A 182 -71.44 -65.33 -8.69
CA ARG A 182 -72.83 -65.15 -8.23
C ARG A 182 -73.80 -64.97 -9.40
N LEU A 183 -73.39 -64.26 -10.45
CA LEU A 183 -74.20 -64.07 -11.65
C LEU A 183 -74.37 -65.39 -12.43
N GLU A 184 -73.29 -66.17 -12.58
CA GLU A 184 -73.36 -67.50 -13.20
C GLU A 184 -74.29 -68.44 -12.44
N ALA A 185 -74.21 -68.45 -11.11
CA ALA A 185 -75.09 -69.25 -10.25
C ALA A 185 -76.57 -68.80 -10.30
N ALA A 186 -76.86 -67.55 -10.64
CA ALA A 186 -78.23 -67.05 -10.80
C ALA A 186 -78.80 -67.27 -12.21
N ALA A 187 -77.94 -67.53 -13.20
CA ALA A 187 -78.32 -67.74 -14.60
C ALA A 187 -78.51 -69.23 -14.98
N GLY A 188 -78.04 -70.16 -14.15
CA GLY A 188 -78.29 -71.61 -14.25
C GLY A 188 -79.38 -72.08 -13.32
#